data_AF-A0A1H3VP60-F1
#
_entry.id   AF-A0A1H3VP60-F1
#
_cell.length_a   1.000
_cell.length_b   1.000
_cell.length_c   1.000
_cell.angle_alpha   90.00
_cell.angle_beta   90.00
_cell.angle_gamma   90.00
#
_symmetry.space_group_name_H-M   'P 1'
#
loop_
_entity.id
_entity.type
_entity.pdbx_description
1 polymer ?
#
loop_
_entity_poly.entity_id
_entity_poly.type
_entity_poly.pdbx_seq_one_letter_code
_entity_poly.pdbx_strand_id
1 'polypeptide(L)'
;MRWNKPNLRSSLHGLLGRDAPASTAWVRNQDLEDIRYAMIQSLAGLSGSDVARMNMRLRYAGDIEALWYLRSDLLAVLTPLRGEALAHATLAQLTLLFQGQLPRALGGASKPTHL
;
A
#
# COMPACT_ATOMS: atom_id res chain seq x y z
N MET A 1 -34.92 17.82 -4.70
CA MET A 1 -34.14 17.26 -3.56
C MET A 1 -32.67 17.53 -3.81
N ARG A 2 -32.07 18.48 -3.08
CA ARG A 2 -30.63 18.78 -3.09
C ARG A 2 -29.96 17.84 -2.09
N TRP A 3 -29.16 16.90 -2.57
CA TRP A 3 -28.33 16.07 -1.68
C TRP A 3 -26.91 16.64 -1.64
N ASN A 4 -26.51 17.03 -0.43
CA ASN A 4 -25.26 17.70 -0.11
C ASN A 4 -24.04 16.80 -0.33
N LYS A 5 -22.95 17.40 -0.83
CA LYS A 5 -21.57 16.88 -0.72
C LYS A 5 -21.09 17.00 0.73
N PRO A 6 -20.44 15.99 1.31
CA PRO A 6 -19.49 16.20 2.37
C PRO A 6 -18.07 16.28 1.78
N ASN A 7 -17.53 17.49 1.68
CA ASN A 7 -16.09 17.71 1.69
C ASN A 7 -15.60 17.33 3.09
N LEU A 8 -14.86 16.23 3.22
CA LEU A 8 -14.22 15.86 4.47
C LEU A 8 -12.78 15.41 4.22
N ARG A 9 -11.87 16.27 4.69
CA ARG A 9 -10.53 15.95 5.24
C ARG A 9 -9.32 15.96 4.31
N SER A 10 -9.02 17.15 3.79
CA SER A 10 -7.67 17.58 3.39
C SER A 10 -6.84 18.11 4.58
N SER A 11 -6.94 17.51 5.77
CA SER A 11 -6.36 18.08 6.99
C SER A 11 -5.74 16.97 7.83
N LEU A 12 -4.40 16.99 7.89
CA LEU A 12 -3.46 16.45 8.90
C LEU A 12 -2.11 15.96 8.31
N HIS A 13 -1.86 16.12 7.00
CA HIS A 13 -0.57 15.75 6.41
C HIS A 13 0.60 16.73 6.71
N GLY A 14 0.38 17.81 7.46
CA GLY A 14 1.35 18.91 7.59
C GLY A 14 2.00 19.12 8.95
N LEU A 15 1.60 18.43 10.03
CA LEU A 15 2.02 18.85 11.38
C LEU A 15 3.05 17.94 12.07
N LEU A 16 3.34 16.75 11.55
CA LEU A 16 4.35 15.88 12.14
C LEU A 16 5.16 15.16 11.06
N GLY A 17 6.23 15.82 10.63
CA GLY A 17 7.36 15.15 10.01
C GLY A 17 7.66 15.60 8.60
N ARG A 18 8.53 16.61 8.53
CA ARG A 18 9.47 16.84 7.42
C ARG A 18 8.78 17.28 6.13
N ASP A 19 8.84 18.57 5.83
CA ASP A 19 8.80 19.08 4.46
C ASP A 19 9.95 18.44 3.68
N ALA A 20 9.76 17.21 3.23
CA ALA A 20 10.53 16.67 2.15
C ALA A 20 10.17 17.56 0.94
N PRO A 21 11.17 18.15 0.27
CA PRO A 21 10.93 19.18 -0.74
C PRO A 21 9.87 18.70 -1.72
N ALA A 22 9.04 19.60 -2.26
CA ALA A 22 8.01 19.25 -3.24
C ALA A 22 8.54 18.29 -4.33
N SER A 23 9.86 18.36 -4.60
CA SER A 23 10.62 17.43 -5.44
C SER A 23 10.74 15.97 -5.08
N THR A 24 10.26 15.59 -3.92
CA THR A 24 10.23 14.21 -3.45
C THR A 24 8.81 13.73 -3.22
N ALA A 25 7.83 14.65 -3.19
CA ALA A 25 6.42 14.29 -3.06
C ALA A 25 5.91 13.53 -4.29
N TRP A 26 6.31 13.95 -5.50
CA TRP A 26 5.97 13.23 -6.73
C TRP A 26 6.63 11.85 -6.81
N VAL A 27 7.87 11.71 -6.33
CA VAL A 27 8.58 10.41 -6.29
C VAL A 27 7.86 9.46 -5.34
N ARG A 28 7.54 9.91 -4.12
CA ARG A 28 6.77 9.11 -3.15
C ARG A 28 5.38 8.71 -3.66
N ASN A 29 4.71 9.61 -4.39
CA ASN A 29 3.42 9.30 -5.00
C ASN A 29 3.54 8.29 -6.15
N GLN A 30 4.60 8.38 -6.96
CA GLN A 30 4.88 7.39 -8.01
C GLN A 30 5.14 6.01 -7.39
N ASP A 31 5.97 5.95 -6.34
CA ASP A 31 6.25 4.72 -5.61
C ASP A 31 4.98 4.10 -5.01
N LEU A 32 4.07 4.94 -4.50
CA LEU A 32 2.76 4.50 -4.01
C LEU A 32 1.89 3.87 -5.11
N GLU A 33 1.77 4.53 -6.26
CA GLU A 33 0.99 4.03 -7.40
C GLU A 33 1.58 2.72 -7.96
N ASP A 34 2.90 2.60 -8.04
CA ASP A 34 3.57 1.40 -8.56
C ASP A 34 3.33 0.19 -7.64
N ILE A 35 3.41 0.40 -6.32
CA ILE A 35 3.11 -0.64 -5.33
C ILE A 35 1.63 -1.02 -5.38
N ARG A 36 0.73 -0.03 -5.44
CA ARG A 36 -0.71 -0.28 -5.57
C ARG A 36 -1.01 -1.10 -6.82
N TYR A 37 -0.42 -0.72 -7.95
CA TYR A 37 -0.57 -1.44 -9.21
C TYR A 37 -0.10 -2.88 -9.08
N ALA A 38 1.10 -3.12 -8.53
CA ALA A 38 1.61 -4.47 -8.32
C ALA A 38 0.69 -5.33 -7.43
N MET A 39 0.15 -4.77 -6.34
CA MET A 39 -0.81 -5.46 -5.48
C MET A 39 -2.12 -5.78 -6.21
N ILE A 40 -2.64 -4.86 -7.01
CA ILE A 40 -3.86 -5.09 -7.81
C ILE A 40 -3.60 -6.15 -8.89
N GLN A 41 -2.45 -6.11 -9.57
CA GLN A 41 -2.08 -7.10 -10.58
C GLN A 41 -1.93 -8.50 -10.00
N SER A 42 -1.57 -8.64 -8.72
CA SER A 42 -1.55 -9.93 -8.04
C SER A 42 -2.93 -10.60 -7.97
N LEU A 43 -4.02 -9.82 -8.09
CA LEU A 43 -5.39 -10.30 -8.13
C LEU A 43 -5.92 -10.55 -9.56
N ALA A 44 -5.14 -10.23 -10.59
CA ALA A 44 -5.56 -10.42 -11.97
C ALA A 44 -5.90 -11.90 -12.25
N GLY A 45 -7.00 -12.11 -12.98
CA GLY A 45 -7.52 -13.44 -13.29
C GLY A 45 -8.28 -14.13 -12.14
N LEU A 46 -8.29 -13.56 -10.94
CA LEU A 46 -9.11 -14.04 -9.83
C LEU A 46 -10.48 -13.35 -9.83
N SER A 47 -11.50 -14.03 -9.30
CA SER A 47 -12.86 -13.51 -9.20
C SER A 47 -13.49 -13.85 -7.85
N GLY A 48 -14.58 -13.16 -7.50
CA GLY A 48 -15.29 -13.35 -6.23
C GLY A 48 -15.46 -12.05 -5.45
N SER A 49 -16.38 -12.07 -4.48
CA SER A 49 -16.71 -10.92 -3.64
C SER A 49 -15.51 -10.43 -2.82
N ASP A 50 -14.70 -11.34 -2.28
CA ASP A 50 -13.52 -10.97 -1.50
C ASP A 50 -12.41 -10.37 -2.38
N VAL A 51 -12.24 -10.85 -3.62
CA VAL A 51 -11.33 -10.26 -4.61
C VAL A 51 -11.80 -8.86 -5.02
N ALA A 52 -13.10 -8.66 -5.23
CA ALA A 52 -13.67 -7.35 -5.55
C ALA A 52 -13.50 -6.37 -4.38
N ARG A 53 -13.77 -6.82 -3.14
CA ARG A 53 -13.56 -6.02 -1.91
C ARG A 53 -12.08 -5.65 -1.75
N MET A 54 -11.16 -6.58 -1.98
CA MET A 54 -9.73 -6.33 -1.89
C MET A 54 -9.28 -5.31 -2.96
N ASN A 55 -9.75 -5.45 -4.21
CA ASN A 55 -9.49 -4.46 -5.26
C ASN A 55 -9.92 -3.05 -4.87
N MET A 56 -11.09 -2.88 -4.26
CA MET A 56 -11.54 -1.57 -3.77
C MET A 56 -10.64 -1.04 -2.65
N ARG A 57 -10.28 -1.88 -1.66
CA ARG A 57 -9.38 -1.48 -0.56
C ARG A 57 -8.03 -0.99 -1.08
N LEU A 58 -7.45 -1.69 -2.07
CA LEU A 58 -6.18 -1.30 -2.70
C LEU A 58 -6.31 0.00 -3.49
N ARG A 59 -7.37 0.16 -4.28
CA ARG A 59 -7.63 1.39 -5.07
C ARG A 59 -7.75 2.64 -4.21
N TYR A 60 -8.34 2.52 -3.03
CA TYR A 60 -8.62 3.65 -2.14
C TYR A 60 -7.64 3.80 -0.97
N ALA A 61 -6.59 2.99 -0.89
CA ALA A 61 -5.53 3.18 0.09
C ALA A 61 -4.85 4.54 -0.14
N GLY A 62 -4.88 5.40 0.88
CA GLY A 62 -4.47 6.81 0.77
C GLY A 62 -2.97 7.05 0.88
N ASP A 63 -2.22 6.08 1.41
CA ASP A 63 -0.78 6.19 1.63
C ASP A 63 -0.11 4.81 1.64
N ILE A 64 1.22 4.84 1.76
CA ILE A 64 2.07 3.64 1.73
C ILE A 64 1.85 2.73 2.95
N GLU A 65 1.48 3.30 4.09
CA GLU A 65 1.26 2.56 5.33
C GLU A 65 -0.05 1.77 5.25
N ALA A 66 -1.09 2.35 4.67
CA ALA A 66 -2.35 1.67 4.37
C ALA A 66 -2.11 0.45 3.46
N LEU A 67 -1.32 0.60 2.39
CA LEU A 67 -0.94 -0.54 1.54
C LEU A 67 -0.12 -1.59 2.29
N TRP A 68 0.79 -1.17 3.17
CA TRP A 68 1.62 -2.07 3.97
C TRP A 68 0.78 -2.96 4.89
N TYR A 69 -0.25 -2.40 5.54
CA TYR A 69 -1.16 -3.18 6.37
C TYR A 69 -2.07 -4.10 5.53
N LEU A 70 -2.49 -3.66 4.34
CA LEU A 70 -3.31 -4.48 3.44
C LEU A 70 -2.60 -5.75 2.93
N ARG A 71 -1.27 -5.86 3.08
CA ARG A 71 -0.53 -7.06 2.68
C ARG A 71 -0.99 -8.33 3.41
N SER A 72 -1.25 -8.27 4.72
CA SER A 72 -1.70 -9.46 5.47
C SER A 72 -3.11 -9.88 5.05
N ASP A 73 -4.02 -8.92 4.86
CA ASP A 73 -5.34 -9.19 4.30
C ASP A 73 -5.23 -9.74 2.87
N LEU A 74 -4.33 -9.21 2.04
CA LEU A 74 -4.10 -9.69 0.68
C LEU A 74 -3.62 -11.14 0.67
N LEU A 75 -2.71 -11.50 1.57
CA LEU A 75 -2.30 -12.90 1.76
C LEU A 75 -3.49 -13.78 2.10
N ALA A 76 -4.34 -13.37 3.05
CA ALA A 76 -5.52 -14.13 3.45
C ALA A 76 -6.51 -14.33 2.28
N VAL A 77 -6.61 -13.37 1.35
CA VAL A 77 -7.39 -13.52 0.12
C VAL A 77 -6.71 -14.44 -0.90
N LEU A 78 -5.39 -14.34 -1.06
CA LEU A 78 -4.65 -15.13 -2.04
C LEU A 78 -4.51 -16.61 -1.65
N THR A 79 -4.32 -16.92 -0.37
CA THR A 79 -4.10 -18.29 0.13
C THR A 79 -5.15 -19.30 -0.33
N PRO A 80 -6.47 -19.08 -0.13
CA PRO A 80 -7.48 -20.03 -0.60
C PRO A 80 -7.62 -20.08 -2.13
N LEU A 81 -7.17 -19.05 -2.86
CA LEU A 81 -7.35 -18.94 -4.31
C LEU A 81 -6.17 -19.49 -5.12
N ARG A 82 -4.94 -19.40 -4.58
CA ARG A 82 -3.69 -19.82 -5.27
C ARG A 82 -2.92 -20.91 -4.53
N GLY A 83 -3.33 -21.24 -3.31
CA GLY A 83 -2.57 -22.08 -2.41
C GLY A 83 -1.49 -21.28 -1.66
N GLU A 84 -1.13 -21.80 -0.49
CA GLU A 84 -0.26 -21.13 0.48
C GLU A 84 1.12 -20.78 -0.11
N ALA A 85 1.78 -21.73 -0.77
CA ALA A 85 3.12 -21.51 -1.32
C ALA A 85 3.18 -20.34 -2.33
N LEU A 86 2.23 -20.28 -3.28
CA LEU A 86 2.18 -19.21 -4.28
C LEU A 86 1.76 -17.87 -3.66
N ALA A 87 0.84 -17.89 -2.69
CA ALA A 87 0.41 -16.70 -1.97
C ALA A 87 1.57 -16.07 -1.20
N HIS A 88 2.33 -16.88 -0.45
CA HIS A 88 3.51 -16.42 0.28
C HIS A 88 4.62 -15.91 -0.65
N ALA A 89 4.89 -16.61 -1.77
CA ALA A 89 5.88 -16.15 -2.75
C ALA A 89 5.49 -14.80 -3.37
N THR A 90 4.22 -14.64 -3.73
CA THR A 90 3.67 -13.37 -4.25
C THR A 90 3.81 -12.25 -3.21
N LEU A 91 3.45 -12.52 -1.95
CA LEU A 91 3.54 -11.54 -0.88
C LEU A 91 4.99 -11.12 -0.59
N ALA A 92 5.93 -12.06 -0.66
CA ALA A 92 7.35 -11.78 -0.46
C ALA A 92 7.86 -10.80 -1.53
N GLN A 93 7.52 -11.03 -2.81
CA GLN A 93 7.88 -10.12 -3.90
C GLN A 93 7.27 -8.73 -3.71
N LEU A 94 5.99 -8.64 -3.36
CA LEU A 94 5.32 -7.36 -3.07
C LEU A 94 5.96 -6.64 -1.89
N THR A 95 6.38 -7.37 -0.85
CA THR A 95 6.99 -6.81 0.36
C THR A 95 8.33 -6.11 0.07
N LEU A 96 9.10 -6.59 -0.91
CA LEU A 96 10.34 -5.94 -1.31
C LEU A 96 10.10 -4.52 -1.85
N LEU A 97 8.96 -4.27 -2.48
CA LEU A 97 8.64 -2.95 -3.04
C LEU A 97 8.46 -1.87 -1.96
N PHE A 98 8.18 -2.26 -0.72
CA PHE A 98 8.05 -1.33 0.41
C PHE A 98 9.39 -0.94 1.04
N GLN A 99 10.50 -1.58 0.65
CA GLN A 99 11.81 -1.28 1.20
C GLN A 99 12.23 0.16 0.88
N GLY A 100 12.62 0.92 1.90
CA GLY A 100 13.00 2.33 1.74
C GLY A 100 11.83 3.31 1.65
N GLN A 101 10.59 2.83 1.54
CA GLN A 101 9.37 3.67 1.45
C GLN A 101 8.65 3.84 2.78
N LEU A 102 8.91 2.94 3.74
CA LEU A 102 8.26 2.97 5.04
C LEU A 102 8.97 3.90 6.04
N PRO A 103 8.22 4.57 6.93
CA PRO A 103 8.79 5.19 8.12
C PRO A 103 9.69 4.20 8.88
N ARG A 104 10.76 4.68 9.50
CA ARG A 104 11.74 3.83 10.23
C ARG A 104 11.10 2.89 11.28
N ALA A 105 9.93 3.24 11.81
CA ALA A 105 9.20 2.41 12.76
C ALA A 105 8.59 1.14 12.14
N LEU A 106 8.32 1.15 10.83
CA LEU A 106 7.69 0.05 10.09
C LEU A 106 8.69 -0.68 9.18
N GLY A 107 9.63 0.06 8.58
CA GLY A 107 10.61 -0.46 7.62
C GLY A 107 11.89 -0.97 8.27
N GLY A 108 11.78 -1.79 9.33
CA GLY A 108 12.89 -2.27 10.14
C GLY A 108 14.12 -2.74 9.36
N ALA A 109 15.06 -1.81 9.15
CA ALA A 109 16.51 -1.97 9.11
C ALA A 109 17.08 -0.54 9.17
N SER A 110 17.49 -0.12 10.36
CA SER A 110 18.37 1.03 10.52
C SER A 110 19.59 0.83 9.63
N LYS A 111 19.80 1.69 8.62
CA LYS A 111 21.09 1.74 7.92
C LYS A 111 22.20 1.88 8.98
N PRO A 112 23.25 1.03 8.98
CA PRO A 112 24.39 1.28 9.83
C PRO A 112 25.01 2.61 9.39
N THR A 113 25.16 3.51 10.35
CA THR A 113 25.82 4.80 10.16
C THR A 113 27.29 4.47 9.99
N HIS A 114 27.82 4.66 8.79
CA HIS A 114 29.24 4.50 8.52
C HIS A 114 29.99 5.60 9.31
N LEU A 115 30.79 5.18 10.29
CA LEU A 115 31.88 5.96 10.88
C LEU A 115 33.19 5.39 10.34
#